data_AF-A0A8H4YCA8-F1
#
_entry.id   AF-A0A8H4YCA8-F1
#
_cell.length_a   1.000
_cell.length_b   1.000
_cell.length_c   1.000
_cell.angle_alpha   90.00
_cell.angle_beta   90.00
_cell.angle_gamma   90.00
#
_symmetry.space_group_name_H-M   'P 1'
#
loop_
_entity.id
_entity.type
_entity.pdbx_description
1 polymer ?
#
loop_
_entity_poly.entity_id
_entity_poly.type
_entity_poly.pdbx_seq_one_letter_code
_entity_poly.pdbx_strand_id
1 'polypeptide(L)'
;MRYNALMMAFGLLAADSALASPCKPRTTTSDAATTTSETIISESTTSVLATSTEISTDATETTSFEATTTTAAADVTTTASEETTAIASEDITTTVSEATTTIASEDVTITVSETATTTTASETTATTVAADTTMTTSEAETSTTSAEPAPAPTQTFSVVAQGGGSVDGATLQGNGQQGTIVFFNPNFGGLQDRSYTVESSTGRLRDDASGSYMCAFYGNTSSPDSPVILTNCFPSATGPNQLWNYITCEIENGKLSCAAPKGSCQTDNETFEDTCTTAPEGEVHTQWLTQYRASGGNYIFLATNAPAGYTALEMAVREV
;
A
#
# COMPACT_ATOMS: atom_id res chain seq x y z
N MET A 1 -34.18 18.51 34.27
CA MET A 1 -34.68 18.32 32.88
C MET A 1 -34.95 16.84 32.69
N ARG A 2 -36.04 16.45 32.02
CA ARG A 2 -36.39 15.03 31.80
C ARG A 2 -35.99 14.65 30.38
N TYR A 3 -35.14 13.63 30.23
CA TYR A 3 -34.77 13.10 28.91
C TYR A 3 -35.75 12.01 28.51
N ASN A 4 -36.49 12.25 27.43
CA ASN A 4 -37.38 11.26 26.82
C ASN A 4 -36.53 10.25 26.03
N ALA A 5 -36.75 8.96 26.27
CA ALA A 5 -36.25 7.90 25.39
C ALA A 5 -37.11 7.84 24.12
N LEU A 6 -36.50 7.99 22.95
CA LEU A 6 -37.13 7.73 21.65
C LEU A 6 -36.55 6.43 21.08
N MET A 7 -37.26 5.33 21.25
CA MET A 7 -36.98 4.09 20.52
C MET A 7 -37.52 4.23 19.09
N MET A 8 -36.68 4.13 18.06
CA MET A 8 -37.11 3.87 16.69
C MET A 8 -36.84 2.42 16.32
N ALA A 9 -37.87 1.73 15.84
CA ALA A 9 -37.80 0.35 15.40
C ALA A 9 -37.38 0.27 13.92
N PHE A 10 -36.41 -0.59 13.60
CA PHE A 10 -36.11 -0.97 12.22
C PHE A 10 -37.01 -2.14 11.81
N GLY A 11 -37.79 -1.96 10.74
CA GLY A 11 -38.67 -2.98 10.19
C GLY A 11 -37.90 -4.03 9.39
N LEU A 12 -38.11 -5.30 9.71
CA LEU A 12 -37.63 -6.44 8.93
C LEU A 12 -38.55 -6.67 7.71
N LEU A 13 -38.00 -6.53 6.51
CA LEU A 13 -38.61 -7.00 5.26
C LEU A 13 -37.63 -7.95 4.56
N ALA A 14 -37.59 -9.19 5.04
CA ALA A 14 -36.98 -10.30 4.31
C ALA A 14 -38.03 -10.88 3.36
N ALA A 15 -37.89 -10.61 2.06
CA ALA A 15 -38.69 -11.27 1.04
C ALA A 15 -38.07 -12.64 0.72
N ASP A 16 -38.82 -13.70 1.04
CA ASP A 16 -38.47 -15.06 0.64
C ASP A 16 -38.66 -15.20 -0.89
N SER A 17 -37.71 -15.85 -1.56
CA SER A 17 -37.75 -16.10 -3.02
C SER A 17 -36.88 -17.31 -3.38
N ALA A 18 -37.20 -18.45 -2.77
CA ALA A 18 -36.68 -19.75 -3.19
C ALA A 18 -37.16 -20.11 -4.62
N LEU A 19 -36.30 -19.92 -5.63
CA LEU A 19 -36.49 -20.50 -6.96
C LEU A 19 -36.15 -21.99 -6.95
N ALA A 20 -37.18 -22.85 -6.90
CA ALA A 20 -37.03 -24.28 -7.12
C ALA A 20 -37.04 -24.60 -8.63
N SER A 21 -35.99 -25.28 -9.12
CA SER A 21 -35.97 -25.91 -10.45
C SER A 21 -35.60 -27.39 -10.31
N PRO A 22 -36.38 -28.34 -10.88
CA PRO A 22 -36.22 -29.75 -10.59
C PRO A 22 -35.10 -30.44 -11.38
N CYS A 23 -34.59 -31.53 -10.79
CA CYS A 23 -33.58 -32.40 -11.37
C CYS A 23 -33.96 -33.00 -12.74
N LYS A 24 -32.96 -33.20 -13.61
CA LYS A 24 -33.03 -34.22 -14.65
C LYS A 24 -31.70 -34.97 -14.78
N PRO A 25 -31.64 -36.28 -14.46
CA PRO A 25 -30.45 -37.08 -14.71
C PRO A 25 -30.37 -37.48 -16.19
N ARG A 26 -29.14 -37.57 -16.72
CA ARG A 26 -28.87 -38.33 -17.95
C ARG A 26 -27.54 -39.06 -17.85
N THR A 27 -27.58 -40.21 -17.19
CA THR A 27 -26.61 -41.29 -17.41
C THR A 27 -26.87 -41.95 -18.76
N THR A 28 -25.86 -42.05 -19.62
CA THR A 28 -25.79 -43.07 -20.67
C THR A 28 -24.36 -43.59 -20.78
N THR A 29 -24.17 -44.81 -20.27
CA THR A 29 -22.95 -45.62 -20.43
C THR A 29 -22.92 -46.29 -21.80
N SER A 30 -21.76 -46.28 -22.45
CA SER A 30 -21.24 -47.28 -23.41
C SER A 30 -19.78 -46.89 -23.66
N ASP A 31 -18.72 -47.53 -23.15
CA ASP A 31 -18.37 -48.95 -23.00
C ASP A 31 -17.74 -49.58 -24.27
N ALA A 32 -16.60 -50.24 -24.03
CA ALA A 32 -15.74 -51.13 -24.86
C ALA A 32 -15.24 -50.74 -26.27
N ALA A 33 -13.91 -50.54 -26.40
CA ALA A 33 -12.94 -51.39 -27.15
C ALA A 33 -11.58 -50.64 -27.30
N THR A 34 -10.49 -50.98 -26.60
CA THR A 34 -9.55 -52.12 -26.80
C THR A 34 -8.69 -52.06 -28.09
N THR A 35 -7.36 -51.93 -27.91
CA THR A 35 -6.19 -52.46 -28.70
C THR A 35 -4.93 -51.69 -28.22
N THR A 36 -4.03 -52.20 -27.36
CA THR A 36 -2.95 -53.20 -27.64
C THR A 36 -2.00 -52.68 -28.74
N SER A 37 -0.74 -52.28 -28.60
CA SER A 37 0.40 -52.47 -27.68
C SER A 37 1.41 -51.29 -27.95
N GLU A 38 2.64 -51.14 -27.47
CA GLU A 38 3.74 -52.06 -27.13
C GLU A 38 4.67 -51.53 -26.02
N THR A 39 5.39 -52.48 -25.41
CA THR A 39 6.41 -52.29 -24.38
C THR A 39 7.79 -52.18 -25.01
N ILE A 40 8.61 -51.16 -24.67
CA ILE A 40 10.08 -51.32 -24.67
C ILE A 40 10.70 -50.78 -23.37
N ILE A 41 11.21 -51.75 -22.63
CA ILE A 41 12.20 -51.76 -21.54
C ILE A 41 13.27 -50.66 -21.65
N SER A 42 13.59 -50.02 -20.51
CA SER A 42 15.00 -49.73 -20.17
C SER A 42 15.18 -49.55 -18.66
N GLU A 43 15.47 -50.66 -17.97
CA GLU A 43 16.09 -50.60 -16.64
C GLU A 43 17.61 -50.54 -16.79
N SER A 44 18.28 -49.75 -15.95
CA SER A 44 19.71 -49.90 -15.69
C SER A 44 20.00 -49.54 -14.24
N THR A 45 19.98 -50.57 -13.40
CA THR A 45 20.56 -50.59 -12.05
C THR A 45 22.08 -50.74 -12.09
N THR A 46 22.73 -50.70 -10.92
CA THR A 46 24.18 -50.96 -10.64
C THR A 46 25.12 -49.76 -10.89
N SER A 47 26.14 -49.49 -10.06
CA SER A 47 26.50 -50.04 -8.74
C SER A 47 27.54 -49.17 -8.02
N VAL A 48 27.36 -49.00 -6.70
CA VAL A 48 28.37 -48.91 -5.62
C VAL A 48 29.71 -48.21 -5.89
N LEU A 49 30.00 -47.15 -5.12
CA LEU A 49 31.21 -47.15 -4.27
C LEU A 49 31.03 -46.30 -3.01
N ALA A 50 31.05 -46.97 -1.85
CA ALA A 50 31.31 -46.31 -0.57
C ALA A 50 32.81 -46.41 -0.27
N THR A 51 33.43 -45.32 0.18
CA THR A 51 34.79 -45.34 0.73
C THR A 51 34.81 -44.43 1.94
N SER A 52 34.95 -45.03 3.11
CA SER A 52 35.25 -44.30 4.34
C SER A 52 36.61 -43.63 4.23
N THR A 53 36.73 -42.43 4.78
CA THR A 53 38.01 -41.92 5.27
C THR A 53 37.77 -41.41 6.67
N GLU A 54 38.09 -42.24 7.66
CA GLU A 54 38.34 -41.76 9.00
C GLU A 54 39.72 -41.09 9.00
N ILE A 55 39.77 -39.82 9.42
CA ILE A 55 40.97 -39.27 10.05
C ILE A 55 40.54 -38.76 11.41
N SER A 56 41.08 -39.40 12.44
CA SER A 56 40.99 -39.02 13.84
C SER A 56 42.18 -38.13 14.21
N THR A 57 42.17 -37.61 15.45
CA THR A 57 43.20 -36.81 16.12
C THR A 57 43.53 -35.44 15.55
N ASP A 58 43.98 -34.46 16.35
CA ASP A 58 43.78 -34.13 17.77
C ASP A 58 44.50 -32.78 17.98
N ALA A 59 43.93 -31.88 18.80
CA ALA A 59 44.63 -30.78 19.49
C ALA A 59 43.61 -29.72 19.97
N THR A 60 43.36 -29.76 21.26
CA THR A 60 43.03 -28.58 22.08
C THR A 60 43.87 -27.35 21.74
N GLU A 61 43.22 -26.18 21.69
CA GLU A 61 43.72 -25.04 22.48
C GLU A 61 42.56 -24.15 22.96
N THR A 62 42.34 -24.15 24.27
CA THR A 62 41.42 -23.23 24.96
C THR A 62 42.14 -21.94 25.30
N THR A 63 41.76 -20.83 24.67
CA THR A 63 42.15 -19.48 25.12
C THR A 63 40.94 -18.72 25.65
N SER A 64 40.79 -18.82 26.98
CA SER A 64 40.05 -17.85 27.78
C SER A 64 40.57 -16.44 27.51
N PHE A 65 39.69 -15.47 27.35
CA PHE A 65 40.02 -14.06 27.61
C PHE A 65 39.17 -13.55 28.76
N GLU A 66 39.86 -13.04 29.78
CA GLU A 66 39.29 -12.75 31.09
C GLU A 66 38.46 -11.45 31.09
N ALA A 67 37.38 -11.45 31.88
CA ALA A 67 36.71 -10.23 32.26
C ALA A 67 37.59 -9.42 33.22
N THR A 68 38.16 -8.31 32.76
CA THR A 68 38.90 -7.40 33.64
C THR A 68 37.93 -6.48 34.37
N THR A 69 37.59 -6.85 35.61
CA THR A 69 36.94 -5.96 36.57
C THR A 69 37.98 -4.95 37.09
N THR A 70 37.73 -3.66 36.92
CA THR A 70 38.52 -2.61 37.57
C THR A 70 37.67 -1.91 38.61
N THR A 71 37.89 -2.24 39.89
CA THR A 71 37.37 -1.49 41.02
C THR A 71 38.52 -0.83 41.75
N ALA A 72 38.58 0.49 41.72
CA ALA A 72 39.41 1.29 42.62
C ALA A 72 38.67 2.59 42.92
N ALA A 73 38.13 2.69 44.14
CA ALA A 73 37.62 3.95 44.66
C ALA A 73 38.80 4.83 45.09
N ALA A 74 38.72 6.12 44.82
CA ALA A 74 39.51 7.14 45.48
C ALA A 74 38.57 8.28 45.89
N ASP A 75 38.42 8.41 47.21
CA ASP A 75 37.59 9.40 47.89
C ASP A 75 38.29 10.77 47.89
N VAL A 76 37.59 11.83 47.47
CA VAL A 76 37.98 13.23 47.72
C VAL A 76 36.74 14.02 48.10
N THR A 77 36.45 13.99 49.40
CA THR A 77 35.55 14.93 50.08
C THR A 77 36.24 16.28 50.33
N THR A 78 35.44 17.31 50.62
CA THR A 78 35.79 18.71 50.94
C THR A 78 36.19 19.57 49.72
N THR A 79 35.82 20.85 49.61
CA THR A 79 35.42 21.82 50.64
C THR A 79 34.28 22.73 50.15
N ALA A 80 33.35 23.11 51.04
CA ALA A 80 32.36 24.15 50.78
C ALA A 80 32.97 25.55 50.98
N SER A 81 32.61 26.51 50.15
CA SER A 81 32.75 27.93 50.50
C SER A 81 31.57 28.71 49.91
N GLU A 82 30.65 29.11 50.78
CA GLU A 82 29.81 30.26 50.53
C GLU A 82 30.71 31.51 50.67
N GLU A 83 30.64 32.46 49.74
CA GLU A 83 30.80 33.86 50.14
C GLU A 83 29.99 34.78 49.21
N THR A 84 28.94 35.36 49.78
CA THR A 84 28.27 36.55 49.25
C THR A 84 29.17 37.77 49.41
N THR A 85 29.28 38.61 48.38
CA THR A 85 29.39 40.08 48.58
C THR A 85 28.75 40.79 47.40
N ALA A 86 27.88 41.76 47.71
CA ALA A 86 27.24 42.64 46.75
C ALA A 86 27.74 44.08 46.93
N ILE A 87 27.92 44.78 45.81
CA ILE A 87 27.96 46.25 45.71
C ILE A 87 27.38 46.54 44.31
N ALA A 88 26.14 47.01 44.14
CA ALA A 88 25.64 48.37 44.40
C ALA A 88 26.54 49.43 43.70
N SER A 89 26.18 50.04 42.56
CA SER A 89 25.00 50.85 42.19
C SER A 89 25.28 52.35 42.31
N GLU A 90 25.26 53.04 41.16
CA GLU A 90 24.84 54.44 40.95
C GLU A 90 24.40 54.49 39.47
N ASP A 91 23.11 54.47 39.13
CA ASP A 91 22.05 55.48 39.27
C ASP A 91 22.01 56.49 38.09
N ILE A 92 21.08 56.23 37.16
CA ILE A 92 20.32 57.27 36.45
C ILE A 92 18.83 56.82 36.44
N THR A 93 18.13 57.14 37.54
CA THR A 93 16.78 57.76 37.57
C THR A 93 16.30 58.34 36.21
N THR A 94 15.05 58.28 35.72
CA THR A 94 13.68 58.19 36.30
C THR A 94 12.73 57.82 35.11
N THR A 95 11.44 57.45 35.19
CA THR A 95 10.37 57.41 36.22
C THR A 95 9.37 56.29 35.88
N VAL A 96 8.49 55.92 36.82
CA VAL A 96 7.27 55.11 36.59
C VAL A 96 6.06 56.03 36.35
N SER A 97 5.12 55.60 35.49
CA SER A 97 3.69 55.95 35.60
C SER A 97 2.82 54.88 34.94
N GLU A 98 1.76 54.48 35.64
CA GLU A 98 0.77 53.50 35.21
C GLU A 98 -0.26 54.14 34.26
N ALA A 99 -0.71 53.42 33.21
CA ALA A 99 -2.02 53.69 32.61
C ALA A 99 -2.57 52.45 31.88
N THR A 100 -3.80 52.10 32.22
CA THR A 100 -4.67 51.15 31.51
C THR A 100 -4.77 51.43 30.01
N THR A 101 -4.52 50.45 29.15
CA THR A 101 -4.74 50.58 27.70
C THR A 101 -6.12 50.05 27.33
N THR A 102 -7.08 50.96 27.19
CA THR A 102 -8.40 50.71 26.62
C THR A 102 -8.26 50.46 25.12
N ILE A 103 -8.89 49.39 24.59
CA ILE A 103 -9.04 49.19 23.14
C ILE A 103 -10.16 50.10 22.64
N ALA A 104 -9.85 51.07 21.78
CA ALA A 104 -10.85 51.87 21.09
C ALA A 104 -10.34 52.37 19.72
N SER A 105 -11.03 51.93 18.66
CA SER A 105 -11.14 52.50 17.31
C SER A 105 -9.93 53.17 16.64
N GLU A 106 -9.38 52.45 15.65
CA GLU A 106 -9.14 53.05 14.32
C GLU A 106 -9.94 52.28 13.25
N ASP A 107 -10.15 52.92 12.10
CA ASP A 107 -11.26 52.68 11.19
C ASP A 107 -11.10 51.42 10.32
N VAL A 108 -12.09 50.52 10.33
CA VAL A 108 -12.20 49.40 9.38
C VAL A 108 -13.55 49.48 8.68
N THR A 109 -13.53 49.90 7.42
CA THR A 109 -14.71 50.00 6.55
C THR A 109 -15.13 48.62 6.04
N ILE A 110 -16.07 47.99 6.75
CA ILE A 110 -16.76 46.78 6.27
C ILE A 110 -17.87 47.20 5.32
N THR A 111 -17.71 46.97 4.02
CA THR A 111 -18.82 47.10 3.06
C THR A 111 -19.65 45.82 3.09
N VAL A 112 -20.78 45.87 3.79
CA VAL A 112 -21.87 44.90 3.64
C VAL A 112 -22.59 45.18 2.33
N SER A 113 -22.91 44.12 1.58
CA SER A 113 -23.97 44.15 0.59
C SER A 113 -24.67 42.80 0.57
N GLU A 114 -25.84 42.73 1.21
CA GLU A 114 -26.77 41.63 1.03
C GLU A 114 -27.69 41.88 -0.16
N THR A 115 -27.86 40.83 -0.96
CA THR A 115 -29.05 40.44 -1.75
C THR A 115 -30.16 41.47 -1.99
N ALA A 116 -30.40 41.80 -3.26
CA ALA A 116 -31.74 42.15 -3.75
C ALA A 116 -31.96 41.60 -5.18
N THR A 117 -32.94 40.71 -5.33
CA THR A 117 -33.47 40.28 -6.64
C THR A 117 -34.36 41.36 -7.25
N THR A 118 -34.09 41.78 -8.49
CA THR A 118 -35.10 42.44 -9.34
C THR A 118 -35.04 41.94 -10.78
N THR A 119 -36.20 41.49 -11.25
CA THR A 119 -36.52 41.13 -12.63
C THR A 119 -36.53 42.36 -13.53
N THR A 120 -35.89 42.28 -14.71
CA THR A 120 -36.33 43.02 -15.90
C THR A 120 -36.14 42.15 -17.14
N ALA A 121 -37.24 41.79 -17.80
CA ALA A 121 -37.22 41.20 -19.13
C ALA A 121 -36.94 42.30 -20.17
N SER A 122 -36.06 42.03 -21.14
CA SER A 122 -35.87 42.91 -22.29
C SER A 122 -36.73 42.43 -23.45
N GLU A 123 -37.97 42.89 -23.52
CA GLU A 123 -38.75 42.84 -24.77
C GLU A 123 -38.17 43.86 -25.75
N THR A 124 -37.91 43.47 -27.01
CA THR A 124 -37.90 44.41 -28.13
C THR A 124 -38.27 43.68 -29.43
N THR A 125 -39.51 43.90 -29.84
CA THR A 125 -39.98 43.98 -31.24
C THR A 125 -39.90 42.74 -32.12
N ALA A 126 -41.08 42.14 -32.35
CA ALA A 126 -41.34 41.33 -33.53
C ALA A 126 -41.42 42.19 -34.79
N THR A 127 -40.82 41.72 -35.90
CA THR A 127 -41.15 42.16 -37.26
C THR A 127 -41.26 40.94 -38.16
N THR A 128 -42.49 40.58 -38.54
CA THR A 128 -42.79 39.61 -39.58
C THR A 128 -42.95 40.30 -40.92
N VAL A 129 -42.29 39.84 -42.00
CA VAL A 129 -42.85 39.79 -43.38
C VAL A 129 -42.08 38.74 -44.23
N ALA A 130 -42.86 37.86 -44.86
CA ALA A 130 -42.65 37.07 -46.10
C ALA A 130 -41.26 36.51 -46.53
N ALA A 131 -41.24 35.17 -46.58
CA ALA A 131 -40.74 34.29 -47.65
C ALA A 131 -39.96 34.86 -48.86
N ASP A 132 -38.82 34.22 -49.18
CA ASP A 132 -38.72 33.45 -50.44
C ASP A 132 -37.74 32.24 -50.31
N THR A 133 -37.87 31.37 -51.29
CA THR A 133 -37.31 30.04 -51.57
C THR A 133 -35.78 29.92 -51.51
N THR A 134 -35.27 28.84 -50.88
CA THR A 134 -34.25 27.92 -51.46
C THR A 134 -34.03 26.71 -50.55
N MET A 135 -34.59 25.56 -50.91
CA MET A 135 -34.21 24.28 -50.29
C MET A 135 -32.82 23.89 -50.78
N THR A 136 -31.81 24.01 -49.93
CA THR A 136 -30.50 23.40 -50.18
C THR A 136 -30.46 22.07 -49.43
N THR A 137 -30.59 20.97 -50.16
CA THR A 137 -30.50 19.62 -49.60
C THR A 137 -29.05 19.35 -49.21
N SER A 138 -28.70 19.56 -47.94
CA SER A 138 -27.44 19.06 -47.40
C SER A 138 -27.55 17.54 -47.33
N GLU A 139 -26.68 16.84 -48.06
CA GLU A 139 -26.44 15.43 -47.81
C GLU A 139 -25.94 15.29 -46.37
N ALA A 140 -26.54 14.34 -45.63
CA ALA A 140 -26.09 14.01 -44.29
C ALA A 140 -24.87 13.11 -44.42
N GLU A 141 -23.68 13.71 -44.34
CA GLU A 141 -22.41 13.01 -44.14
C GLU A 141 -22.59 11.96 -43.05
N THR A 142 -22.63 10.69 -43.45
CA THR A 142 -22.88 9.56 -42.56
C THR A 142 -21.60 9.32 -41.76
N SER A 143 -21.47 10.08 -40.66
CA SER A 143 -20.40 9.94 -39.69
C SER A 143 -20.43 8.51 -39.15
N THR A 144 -19.51 7.69 -39.64
CA THR A 144 -19.31 6.34 -39.15
C THR A 144 -18.65 6.42 -37.78
N THR A 145 -19.48 6.48 -36.73
CA THR A 145 -19.03 6.35 -35.36
C THR A 145 -18.31 5.01 -35.22
N SER A 146 -16.98 5.05 -35.26
CA SER A 146 -16.14 3.89 -34.96
C SER A 146 -16.51 3.40 -33.57
N ALA A 147 -17.18 2.26 -33.48
CA ALA A 147 -17.50 1.66 -32.20
C ALA A 147 -16.19 1.39 -31.46
N GLU A 148 -16.05 1.96 -30.26
CA GLU A 148 -14.93 1.64 -29.39
C GLU A 148 -14.95 0.13 -29.13
N PRO A 149 -13.84 -0.60 -29.38
CA PRO A 149 -13.83 -2.04 -29.21
C PRO A 149 -14.17 -2.37 -27.75
N ALA A 150 -15.07 -3.33 -27.56
CA ALA A 150 -15.47 -3.75 -26.21
C ALA A 150 -14.21 -4.09 -25.38
N PRO A 151 -14.10 -3.63 -24.12
CA PRO A 151 -12.91 -3.83 -23.33
C PRO A 151 -12.60 -5.32 -23.21
N ALA A 152 -11.34 -5.68 -23.42
CA ALA A 152 -10.87 -7.05 -23.28
C ALA A 152 -11.20 -7.57 -21.86
N PRO A 153 -11.51 -8.87 -21.70
CA PRO A 153 -11.81 -9.41 -20.38
C PRO A 153 -10.61 -9.23 -19.45
N THR A 154 -10.82 -8.55 -18.32
CA THR A 154 -9.78 -8.38 -17.31
C THR A 154 -9.45 -9.73 -16.70
N GLN A 155 -8.22 -10.22 -16.88
CA GLN A 155 -7.79 -11.47 -16.29
C GLN A 155 -7.54 -11.28 -14.79
N THR A 156 -8.38 -11.90 -13.98
CA THR A 156 -8.26 -11.94 -12.52
C THR A 156 -7.46 -13.17 -12.08
N PHE A 157 -6.65 -13.02 -11.02
CA PHE A 157 -5.78 -14.07 -10.49
C PHE A 157 -5.47 -13.88 -9.01
N SER A 158 -5.11 -14.95 -8.31
CA SER A 158 -4.48 -14.90 -6.99
C SER A 158 -2.95 -14.93 -7.10
N VAL A 159 -2.28 -14.23 -6.18
CA VAL A 159 -0.82 -14.23 -6.06
C VAL A 159 -0.40 -15.27 -5.03
N VAL A 160 0.57 -16.11 -5.39
CA VAL A 160 1.05 -17.23 -4.56
C VAL A 160 2.57 -17.17 -4.46
N ALA A 161 3.12 -17.25 -3.26
CA ALA A 161 4.57 -17.32 -3.08
C ALA A 161 5.17 -18.63 -3.62
N GLN A 162 6.33 -18.53 -4.25
CA GLN A 162 7.19 -19.64 -4.66
C GLN A 162 8.55 -19.48 -3.96
N GLY A 163 8.98 -20.50 -3.22
CA GLY A 163 10.13 -20.40 -2.33
C GLY A 163 9.83 -19.54 -1.10
N GLY A 164 10.81 -18.74 -0.64
CA GLY A 164 10.65 -17.95 0.60
C GLY A 164 10.63 -18.76 1.90
N GLY A 165 10.84 -20.08 1.85
CA GLY A 165 10.85 -20.95 3.03
C GLY A 165 9.45 -21.22 3.56
N SER A 166 9.10 -20.67 4.72
CA SER A 166 7.82 -20.92 5.41
C SER A 166 6.58 -20.28 4.77
N VAL A 167 6.74 -19.61 3.63
CA VAL A 167 5.64 -19.04 2.83
C VAL A 167 5.40 -19.77 1.52
N ASP A 168 6.19 -20.80 1.18
CA ASP A 168 6.07 -21.50 -0.10
C ASP A 168 4.66 -22.07 -0.31
N GLY A 169 4.05 -21.74 -1.46
CA GLY A 169 2.68 -22.11 -1.79
C GLY A 169 1.57 -21.30 -1.09
N ALA A 170 1.89 -20.32 -0.23
CA ALA A 170 0.90 -19.48 0.44
C ALA A 170 0.28 -18.44 -0.50
N THR A 171 -1.04 -18.24 -0.42
CA THR A 171 -1.75 -17.16 -1.13
C THR A 171 -1.54 -15.81 -0.44
N LEU A 172 -1.53 -14.73 -1.21
CA LEU A 172 -1.48 -13.36 -0.71
C LEU A 172 -2.80 -12.99 -0.01
N GLN A 173 -2.71 -12.55 1.24
CA GLN A 173 -3.86 -12.23 2.09
C GLN A 173 -3.91 -10.77 2.51
N GLY A 174 -5.12 -10.25 2.64
CA GLY A 174 -5.40 -8.86 3.04
C GLY A 174 -6.88 -8.63 3.37
N ASN A 175 -7.22 -7.40 3.73
CA ASN A 175 -8.61 -6.99 3.96
C ASN A 175 -9.13 -5.98 2.91
N GLY A 176 -8.28 -5.54 1.98
CA GLY A 176 -8.62 -4.61 0.89
C GLY A 176 -8.83 -3.16 1.29
N GLN A 177 -8.64 -2.79 2.56
CA GLN A 177 -8.75 -1.41 3.03
C GLN A 177 -7.55 -0.56 2.58
N GLN A 178 -7.76 0.73 2.36
CA GLN A 178 -6.70 1.65 1.94
C GLN A 178 -5.59 1.75 2.99
N GLY A 179 -4.33 1.78 2.56
CA GLY A 179 -3.15 1.85 3.44
C GLY A 179 -2.82 0.56 4.21
N THR A 180 -3.61 -0.52 4.11
CA THR A 180 -3.34 -1.76 4.87
C THR A 180 -2.29 -2.65 4.21
N ILE A 181 -1.47 -3.27 5.05
CA ILE A 181 -0.42 -4.21 4.65
C ILE A 181 -1.03 -5.54 4.19
N VAL A 182 -0.41 -6.18 3.20
CA VAL A 182 -0.73 -7.54 2.74
C VAL A 182 0.33 -8.54 3.20
N PHE A 183 -0.08 -9.80 3.39
CA PHE A 183 0.71 -10.81 4.14
C PHE A 183 0.69 -12.18 3.47
N PHE A 184 1.73 -12.97 3.78
CA PHE A 184 1.68 -14.43 3.68
C PHE A 184 1.63 -15.05 5.09
N ASN A 185 0.78 -16.07 5.28
CA ASN A 185 0.63 -16.78 6.54
C ASN A 185 0.57 -15.84 7.77
N PRO A 186 -0.40 -14.90 7.82
CA PRO A 186 -0.59 -13.99 8.94
C PRO A 186 -0.92 -14.78 10.21
N ASN A 187 -0.41 -14.32 11.36
CA ASN A 187 -0.67 -14.95 12.66
C ASN A 187 -1.87 -14.33 13.40
N PHE A 188 -2.72 -13.60 12.69
CA PHE A 188 -3.94 -12.96 13.18
C PHE A 188 -5.10 -13.15 12.19
N GLY A 189 -6.34 -13.08 12.69
CA GLY A 189 -7.55 -13.27 11.88
C GLY A 189 -8.05 -12.00 11.21
N GLY A 190 -9.03 -12.13 10.31
CA GLY A 190 -9.69 -11.01 9.63
C GLY A 190 -9.06 -10.61 8.29
N LEU A 191 -8.07 -11.35 7.82
CA LEU A 191 -7.59 -11.29 6.43
C LEU A 191 -8.18 -12.46 5.62
N GLN A 192 -8.26 -12.28 4.31
CA GLN A 192 -8.72 -13.29 3.35
C GLN A 192 -7.78 -13.31 2.13
N ASP A 193 -7.74 -14.44 1.44
CA ASP A 193 -7.09 -14.56 0.13
C ASP A 193 -7.62 -13.48 -0.83
N ARG A 194 -6.72 -12.86 -1.58
CA ARG A 194 -7.04 -11.76 -2.49
C ARG A 194 -6.89 -12.19 -3.94
N SER A 195 -7.71 -11.57 -4.77
CA SER A 195 -7.66 -11.64 -6.23
C SER A 195 -7.28 -10.26 -6.78
N TYR A 196 -6.48 -10.27 -7.85
CA TYR A 196 -5.87 -9.10 -8.44
C TYR A 196 -6.00 -9.12 -9.96
N THR A 197 -5.84 -7.94 -10.53
CA THR A 197 -5.76 -7.68 -11.98
C THR A 197 -4.58 -6.75 -12.23
N VAL A 198 -3.94 -6.84 -13.41
CA VAL A 198 -2.95 -5.84 -13.85
C VAL A 198 -3.66 -4.90 -14.83
N GLU A 199 -3.65 -3.61 -14.55
CA GLU A 199 -4.24 -2.61 -15.43
C GLU A 199 -3.35 -2.38 -16.67
N SER A 200 -3.80 -2.83 -17.85
CA SER A 200 -2.98 -2.85 -19.08
C SER A 200 -2.46 -1.48 -19.56
N SER A 201 -3.06 -0.37 -19.11
CA SER A 201 -2.66 1.00 -19.48
C SER A 201 -1.57 1.57 -18.57
N THR A 202 -1.40 1.07 -17.35
CA THR A 202 -0.48 1.63 -16.34
C THR A 202 0.46 0.60 -15.73
N GLY A 203 0.22 -0.70 -15.94
CA GLY A 203 0.87 -1.80 -15.25
C GLY A 203 0.49 -1.92 -13.77
N ARG A 204 -0.43 -1.11 -13.23
CA ARG A 204 -0.72 -1.12 -11.79
C ARG A 204 -1.45 -2.40 -11.39
N LEU A 205 -0.98 -3.03 -10.32
CA LEU A 205 -1.71 -4.14 -9.70
C LEU A 205 -2.91 -3.60 -8.92
N ARG A 206 -4.11 -4.08 -9.23
CA ARG A 206 -5.37 -3.67 -8.63
C ARG A 206 -6.05 -4.86 -7.97
N ASP A 207 -6.38 -4.73 -6.69
CA ASP A 207 -7.24 -5.67 -5.97
C ASP A 207 -8.64 -5.65 -6.59
N ASP A 208 -9.13 -6.82 -6.98
CA ASP A 208 -10.38 -6.99 -7.71
C ASP A 208 -11.61 -6.68 -6.83
N ALA A 209 -11.57 -7.10 -5.56
CA ALA A 209 -12.72 -7.01 -4.65
C ALA A 209 -12.90 -5.62 -4.00
N SER A 210 -11.83 -4.86 -3.74
CA SER A 210 -11.90 -3.49 -3.21
C SER A 210 -11.65 -2.41 -4.25
N GLY A 211 -11.12 -2.78 -5.42
CA GLY A 211 -10.73 -1.86 -6.47
C GLY A 211 -9.51 -0.99 -6.14
N SER A 212 -8.85 -1.24 -5.00
CA SER A 212 -7.66 -0.50 -4.56
C SER A 212 -6.41 -0.96 -5.30
N TYR A 213 -5.54 -0.03 -5.66
CA TYR A 213 -4.22 -0.36 -6.19
C TYR A 213 -3.28 -0.85 -5.08
N MET A 214 -2.25 -1.61 -5.44
CA MET A 214 -1.13 -1.97 -4.57
C MET A 214 0.00 -0.95 -4.71
N CYS A 215 0.63 -0.60 -3.59
CA CYS A 215 1.65 0.44 -3.49
C CYS A 215 2.85 -0.03 -2.66
N ALA A 216 4.01 0.56 -2.94
CA ALA A 216 5.13 0.60 -2.02
C ALA A 216 4.88 1.67 -0.94
N PHE A 217 5.17 1.35 0.31
CA PHE A 217 5.06 2.24 1.45
C PHE A 217 6.45 2.58 2.03
N TYR A 218 6.73 3.87 2.13
CA TYR A 218 8.04 4.44 2.48
C TYR A 218 8.12 5.03 3.89
N GLY A 219 7.02 5.03 4.66
CA GLY A 219 6.99 5.63 6.02
C GLY A 219 7.86 4.93 7.07
N ASN A 220 8.68 3.94 6.68
CA ASN A 220 9.72 3.32 7.52
C ASN A 220 11.07 3.17 6.77
N THR A 221 11.23 3.79 5.60
CA THR A 221 12.45 3.66 4.77
C THR A 221 13.28 4.94 4.83
N SER A 222 14.32 4.93 5.65
CA SER A 222 15.25 6.07 5.83
C SER A 222 16.29 6.21 4.71
N SER A 223 16.32 5.29 3.73
CA SER A 223 17.24 5.29 2.59
C SER A 223 16.54 4.73 1.34
N PRO A 224 16.83 5.26 0.13
CA PRO A 224 16.26 4.75 -1.12
C PRO A 224 16.59 3.29 -1.46
N ASP A 225 17.60 2.69 -0.81
CA ASP A 225 17.95 1.27 -0.99
C ASP A 225 17.32 0.32 0.05
N SER A 226 16.57 0.86 1.02
CA SER A 226 15.87 0.06 2.04
C SER A 226 14.64 -0.67 1.46
N PRO A 227 14.40 -1.95 1.79
CA PRO A 227 13.21 -2.66 1.32
C PRO A 227 11.90 -1.95 1.68
N VAL A 228 11.04 -1.75 0.68
CA VAL A 228 9.73 -1.08 0.83
C VAL A 228 8.64 -2.10 1.12
N ILE A 229 7.72 -1.78 2.04
CA ILE A 229 6.59 -2.67 2.39
C ILE A 229 5.50 -2.55 1.31
N LEU A 230 4.85 -3.67 0.97
CA LEU A 230 3.68 -3.67 0.10
C LEU A 230 2.38 -3.48 0.90
N THR A 231 1.57 -2.52 0.46
CA THR A 231 0.26 -2.20 1.03
C THR A 231 -0.76 -1.95 -0.07
N ASN A 232 -2.05 -1.95 0.27
CA ASN A 232 -3.03 -1.20 -0.52
C ASN A 232 -2.65 0.30 -0.49
N CYS A 233 -2.79 1.00 -1.61
CA CYS A 233 -2.51 2.43 -1.68
C CYS A 233 -3.43 3.25 -0.76
N PHE A 234 -2.96 4.41 -0.32
CA PHE A 234 -3.76 5.42 0.37
C PHE A 234 -3.93 6.64 -0.55
N PRO A 235 -5.06 6.79 -1.28
CA PRO A 235 -5.13 7.66 -2.46
C PRO A 235 -4.75 9.13 -2.24
N SER A 236 -5.03 9.70 -1.07
CA SER A 236 -4.67 11.09 -0.76
C SER A 236 -3.20 11.31 -0.39
N ALA A 237 -2.40 10.23 -0.30
CA ALA A 237 -0.98 10.24 0.03
C ALA A 237 -0.19 9.28 -0.89
N THR A 238 -0.67 9.08 -2.14
CA THR A 238 -0.03 8.20 -3.12
C THR A 238 0.50 8.99 -4.32
N GLY A 239 1.80 8.92 -4.58
CA GLY A 239 2.46 9.51 -5.75
C GLY A 239 3.96 9.74 -5.54
N PRO A 240 4.62 10.46 -6.46
CA PRO A 240 6.00 10.91 -6.28
C PRO A 240 6.14 11.81 -5.04
N ASN A 241 7.19 11.60 -4.25
CA ASN A 241 7.47 12.32 -3.01
C ASN A 241 6.32 12.23 -1.97
N GLN A 242 5.66 11.07 -1.90
CA GLN A 242 4.62 10.76 -0.91
C GLN A 242 4.96 9.48 -0.13
N LEU A 243 4.21 9.25 0.97
CA LEU A 243 4.35 8.06 1.82
C LEU A 243 4.06 6.75 1.08
N TRP A 244 3.20 6.78 0.06
CA TRP A 244 2.94 5.67 -0.85
C TRP A 244 3.30 6.05 -2.29
N ASN A 245 3.75 5.09 -3.09
CA ASN A 245 3.84 5.23 -4.54
C ASN A 245 3.39 3.94 -5.22
N TYR A 246 2.81 4.07 -6.41
CA TYR A 246 2.30 2.94 -7.17
C TYR A 246 3.44 2.00 -7.56
N ILE A 247 3.20 0.70 -7.43
CA ILE A 247 4.04 -0.29 -8.13
C ILE A 247 3.49 -0.51 -9.54
N THR A 248 4.38 -0.84 -10.47
CA THR A 248 4.01 -1.41 -11.77
C THR A 248 4.32 -2.90 -11.77
N CYS A 249 3.56 -3.67 -12.54
CA CYS A 249 3.61 -5.12 -12.57
C CYS A 249 3.30 -5.63 -13.97
N GLU A 250 3.85 -6.80 -14.27
CA GLU A 250 3.66 -7.55 -15.52
C GLU A 250 3.60 -9.06 -15.19
N ILE A 251 2.95 -9.82 -16.07
CA ILE A 251 2.83 -11.27 -15.92
C ILE A 251 3.58 -11.94 -17.06
N GLU A 252 4.67 -12.62 -16.73
CA GLU A 252 5.48 -13.37 -17.67
C GLU A 252 5.54 -14.83 -17.26
N ASN A 253 5.15 -15.75 -18.15
CA ASN A 253 5.22 -17.20 -17.94
C ASN A 253 4.57 -17.67 -16.61
N GLY A 254 3.47 -17.03 -16.19
CA GLY A 254 2.78 -17.34 -14.94
C GLY A 254 3.46 -16.80 -13.67
N LYS A 255 4.47 -15.95 -13.79
CA LYS A 255 5.09 -15.21 -12.68
C LYS A 255 4.68 -13.73 -12.71
N LEU A 256 4.53 -13.14 -11.53
CA LEU A 256 4.28 -11.72 -11.36
C LEU A 256 5.60 -10.99 -11.09
N SER A 257 6.11 -10.30 -12.11
CA SER A 257 7.20 -9.33 -11.99
C SER A 257 6.61 -7.99 -11.59
N CYS A 258 7.18 -7.30 -10.60
CA CYS A 258 6.77 -5.94 -10.24
C CYS A 258 7.97 -5.06 -9.91
N ALA A 259 7.83 -3.78 -10.19
CA ALA A 259 8.77 -2.72 -9.88
C ALA A 259 8.13 -1.69 -8.94
N ALA A 260 8.80 -1.42 -7.81
CA ALA A 260 8.50 -0.27 -6.97
C ALA A 260 9.57 0.81 -7.19
N PRO A 261 9.21 2.10 -7.33
CA PRO A 261 10.20 3.18 -7.32
C PRO A 261 11.05 3.15 -6.05
N LYS A 262 12.34 3.45 -6.14
CA LYS A 262 13.15 3.71 -4.94
C LYS A 262 12.70 5.01 -4.26
N GLY A 263 12.85 5.09 -2.95
CA GLY A 263 12.49 6.29 -2.20
C GLY A 263 12.72 6.17 -0.71
N SER A 264 12.70 7.31 -0.04
CA SER A 264 12.87 7.40 1.41
C SER A 264 11.96 8.46 2.01
N CYS A 265 11.47 8.21 3.22
CA CYS A 265 10.81 9.22 4.04
C CYS A 265 11.58 9.42 5.35
N GLN A 266 11.60 10.66 5.83
CA GLN A 266 12.14 11.05 7.12
C GLN A 266 11.02 11.78 7.87
N THR A 267 10.72 11.31 9.08
CA THR A 267 9.80 12.01 9.99
C THR A 267 10.58 13.05 10.78
N ASP A 268 10.15 14.31 10.74
CA ASP A 268 10.69 15.34 11.61
C ASP A 268 10.22 15.07 13.06
N ASN A 269 11.15 15.03 14.03
CA ASN A 269 10.83 14.69 15.41
C ASN A 269 10.26 15.86 16.23
N GLU A 270 10.30 17.09 15.71
CA GLU A 270 9.74 18.28 16.34
C GLU A 270 8.33 18.59 15.79
N THR A 271 8.13 18.49 14.48
CA THR A 271 6.83 18.76 13.83
C THR A 271 5.95 17.53 13.62
N PHE A 272 6.53 16.32 13.68
CA PHE A 272 5.89 15.05 13.28
C PHE A 272 5.45 14.99 11.81
N GLU A 273 6.06 15.80 10.94
CA GLU A 273 5.79 15.81 9.50
C GLU A 273 6.72 14.85 8.74
N ASP A 274 6.14 14.05 7.84
CA ASP A 274 6.88 13.14 6.96
C ASP A 274 7.35 13.86 5.69
N THR A 275 8.67 14.01 5.53
CA THR A 275 9.29 14.46 4.28
C THR A 275 9.76 13.27 3.46
N CYS A 276 9.10 13.03 2.33
CA CYS A 276 9.40 11.92 1.42
C CYS A 276 10.11 12.39 0.14
N THR A 277 10.99 11.54 -0.39
CA THR A 277 11.68 11.75 -1.68
C THR A 277 11.67 10.44 -2.46
N THR A 278 11.16 10.48 -3.70
CA THR A 278 11.26 9.39 -4.66
C THR A 278 12.51 9.58 -5.51
N ALA A 279 13.19 8.48 -5.86
CA ALA A 279 14.34 8.49 -6.75
C ALA A 279 13.93 8.87 -8.20
N PRO A 280 14.90 9.21 -9.07
CA PRO A 280 14.64 9.43 -10.50
C PRO A 280 13.98 8.22 -11.18
N GLU A 281 13.29 8.46 -12.31
CA GLU A 281 12.68 7.39 -13.10
C GLU A 281 13.72 6.34 -13.53
N GLY A 282 13.33 5.06 -13.44
CA GLY A 282 14.20 3.91 -13.72
C GLY A 282 14.94 3.37 -12.50
N GLU A 283 15.06 4.12 -11.41
CA GLU A 283 15.57 3.58 -10.14
C GLU A 283 14.47 2.83 -9.38
N VAL A 284 14.47 1.50 -9.50
CA VAL A 284 13.42 0.63 -8.96
C VAL A 284 13.95 -0.53 -8.13
N HIS A 285 13.07 -1.07 -7.29
CA HIS A 285 13.17 -2.35 -6.60
C HIS A 285 12.32 -3.40 -7.31
N THR A 286 12.90 -4.55 -7.63
CA THR A 286 12.26 -5.64 -8.40
C THR A 286 12.35 -7.02 -7.74
N GLN A 287 13.22 -7.19 -6.73
CA GLN A 287 13.33 -8.45 -6.01
C GLN A 287 12.26 -8.53 -4.93
N TRP A 288 11.37 -9.51 -5.06
CA TRP A 288 10.43 -9.87 -4.00
C TRP A 288 11.16 -10.47 -2.80
N LEU A 289 10.82 -9.98 -1.60
CA LEU A 289 11.32 -10.47 -0.33
C LEU A 289 10.18 -10.71 0.65
N THR A 290 10.43 -11.60 1.61
CA THR A 290 9.61 -11.72 2.81
C THR A 290 10.44 -11.66 4.09
N GLN A 291 9.80 -11.24 5.18
CA GLN A 291 10.35 -11.26 6.53
C GLN A 291 9.23 -11.59 7.53
N TYR A 292 9.45 -12.61 8.34
CA TYR A 292 8.57 -12.91 9.47
C TYR A 292 8.74 -11.86 10.58
N ARG A 293 7.61 -11.35 11.09
CA ARG A 293 7.56 -10.54 12.32
C ARG A 293 6.44 -11.07 13.21
N ALA A 294 6.74 -11.27 14.49
CA ALA A 294 5.78 -11.82 15.46
C ALA A 294 4.50 -10.98 15.62
N SER A 295 4.51 -9.71 15.21
CA SER A 295 3.36 -8.80 15.22
C SER A 295 2.34 -9.04 14.10
N GLY A 296 2.67 -9.81 13.05
CA GLY A 296 1.78 -9.94 11.89
C GLY A 296 1.99 -11.14 10.96
N GLY A 297 2.96 -12.02 11.21
CA GLY A 297 3.31 -13.11 10.28
C GLY A 297 4.34 -12.64 9.25
N ASN A 298 4.21 -13.05 7.99
CA ASN A 298 5.22 -12.76 6.97
C ASN A 298 4.82 -11.54 6.15
N TYR A 299 5.57 -10.46 6.33
CA TYR A 299 5.44 -9.20 5.59
C TYR A 299 6.10 -9.36 4.21
N ILE A 300 5.63 -8.59 3.23
CA ILE A 300 6.10 -8.65 1.84
C ILE A 300 6.76 -7.31 1.49
N PHE A 301 7.89 -7.40 0.80
CA PHE A 301 8.70 -6.24 0.41
C PHE A 301 9.17 -6.37 -1.03
N LEU A 302 9.50 -5.23 -1.63
CA LEU A 302 10.35 -5.14 -2.82
C LEU A 302 11.69 -4.50 -2.42
N ALA A 303 12.79 -5.00 -2.97
CA ALA A 303 14.12 -4.42 -2.84
C ALA A 303 14.94 -4.59 -4.12
N THR A 304 16.16 -4.03 -4.15
CA THR A 304 17.13 -4.31 -5.22
C THR A 304 17.86 -5.63 -4.99
N ASN A 305 18.13 -5.96 -3.73
CA ASN A 305 18.82 -7.16 -3.27
C ASN A 305 18.20 -7.59 -1.92
N ALA A 306 18.38 -8.85 -1.51
CA ALA A 306 17.94 -9.34 -0.19
C ALA A 306 18.93 -8.92 0.92
N PRO A 307 18.56 -8.07 1.89
CA PRO A 307 19.41 -7.77 3.04
C PRO A 307 19.38 -8.92 4.06
N ALA A 308 20.30 -8.87 5.04
CA ALA A 308 20.28 -9.81 6.15
C ALA A 308 18.92 -9.77 6.90
N GLY A 309 18.37 -10.94 7.22
CA GLY A 309 17.06 -11.05 7.87
C GLY A 309 15.86 -10.97 6.92
N TYR A 310 16.07 -10.99 5.60
CA TYR A 310 15.04 -11.13 4.57
C TYR A 310 15.28 -12.42 3.77
N THR A 311 14.20 -13.03 3.29
CA THR A 311 14.26 -14.21 2.41
C THR A 311 13.70 -13.83 1.04
N ALA A 312 14.45 -14.09 -0.03
CA ALA A 312 13.97 -13.90 -1.40
C ALA A 312 12.93 -14.96 -1.77
N LEU A 313 11.97 -14.58 -2.61
CA LEU A 313 10.94 -15.46 -3.17
C LEU A 313 10.60 -15.02 -4.59
N GLU A 314 9.81 -15.82 -5.30
CA GLU A 314 9.12 -15.41 -6.52
C GLU A 314 7.60 -15.36 -6.28
N MET A 315 6.89 -14.55 -7.05
CA MET A 315 5.43 -14.50 -7.04
C MET A 315 4.89 -15.26 -8.25
N ALA A 316 4.12 -16.32 -8.02
CA ALA A 316 3.35 -17.00 -9.07
C ALA A 316 1.92 -16.45 -9.16
N VAL A 317 1.39 -16.52 -10.38
CA VAL A 317 0.01 -16.18 -10.73
C VAL A 317 -0.80 -17.48 -10.81
N ARG A 318 -1.98 -17.50 -10.16
CA ARG A 318 -2.95 -18.58 -10.27
C ARG A 318 -4.30 -18.01 -10.70
N GLU A 319 -4.81 -18.43 -11.84
CA GLU A 319 -6.15 -18.06 -12.31
C GLU A 319 -7.24 -18.50 -11.32
N VAL A 320 -8.34 -17.73 -11.25
CA VAL A 320 -9.46 -17.89 -10.30
C VAL A 320 -10.78 -17.84 -11.04
#